data_AF-A0A6V7IEX9-F1
#
_entry.id   AF-A0A6V7IEX9-F1
#
_cell.length_a   1.000
_cell.length_b   1.000
_cell.length_c   1.000
_cell.angle_alpha   90.00
_cell.angle_beta   90.00
_cell.angle_gamma   90.00
#
_symmetry.space_group_name_H-M   'P 1'
#
loop_
_entity.id
_entity.type
_entity.pdbx_description
1 polymer ?
#
loop_
_entity_poly.entity_id
_entity_poly.type
_entity_poly.pdbx_seq_one_letter_code
_entity_poly.pdbx_strand_id
1 'polypeptide(L)' 'PTEPEKITEDGVMKFLDDLALSPESKLVLIIAWKFRAKTQCEFTRDEFMNGMTELG' A
#
# COMPACT_ATOMS: atom_id res chain seq x y z
N PRO A 1 -3.54 3.92 -19.00
CA PRO A 1 -3.39 3.52 -17.58
C PRO A 1 -2.94 2.06 -17.51
N THR A 2 -1.63 1.84 -17.47
CA THR A 2 -1.00 0.67 -18.08
C THR A 2 -1.05 -0.60 -17.23
N GLU A 3 -1.43 -0.56 -15.95
CA GLU A 3 -1.54 -1.76 -15.09
C GLU A 3 -2.67 -1.61 -14.05
N PRO A 4 -3.93 -1.95 -14.37
CA PRO A 4 -5.05 -1.83 -13.42
C PRO A 4 -4.95 -2.77 -12.21
N GLU A 5 -4.06 -3.77 -12.27
CA GLU A 5 -3.84 -4.79 -11.23
C GLU A 5 -2.74 -4.40 -10.23
N LYS A 6 -2.13 -3.20 -10.38
CA LYS A 6 -1.05 -2.72 -9.51
C LYS A 6 -1.29 -1.28 -9.08
N ILE A 7 -1.09 -1.05 -7.79
CA ILE A 7 -0.94 0.28 -7.20
C ILE A 7 0.54 0.64 -7.31
N THR A 8 0.83 1.58 -8.21
CA THR A 8 2.17 2.13 -8.41
C THR A 8 2.54 3.07 -7.28
N GLU A 9 3.79 3.53 -7.27
CA GLU A 9 4.31 4.51 -6.29
C GLU A 9 3.40 5.73 -6.11
N ASP A 10 2.87 6.31 -7.20
CA ASP A 10 1.94 7.45 -7.13
C ASP A 10 0.64 7.09 -6.36
N GLY A 11 0.15 5.87 -6.53
CA GLY A 11 -1.01 5.38 -5.78
C GLY A 11 -0.69 5.11 -4.32
N VAL A 12 0.50 4.59 -4.02
CA VAL A 12 0.97 4.39 -2.64
C VAL A 12 1.13 5.73 -1.92
N MET A 13 1.74 6.73 -2.58
CA MET A 13 1.92 8.07 -2.02
C MET A 13 0.57 8.71 -1.69
N LYS A 14 -0.41 8.65 -2.60
CA LYS A 14 -1.78 9.13 -2.34
C LYS A 14 -2.45 8.40 -1.17
N PHE A 15 -2.29 7.08 -1.09
CA PHE A 15 -2.82 6.29 0.03
C PHE A 15 -2.19 6.70 1.37
N LEU A 16 -0.89 6.99 1.40
CA LEU A 16 -0.22 7.47 2.60
C LEU A 16 -0.63 8.90 2.97
N ASP A 17 -0.82 9.77 1.98
CA ASP A 17 -1.33 11.13 2.17
C ASP A 17 -2.75 11.11 2.77
N ASP A 18 -3.63 10.22 2.29
CA ASP A 18 -4.99 10.04 2.82
C ASP A 18 -4.98 9.57 4.29
N LEU A 19 -3.98 8.79 4.68
CA LEU A 19 -3.74 8.35 6.07
C LEU A 19 -2.95 9.37 6.90
N ALA A 20 -2.52 10.50 6.30
CA ALA A 20 -1.62 11.49 6.89
C ALA A 20 -0.33 10.87 7.44
N LEU A 21 0.22 9.88 6.74
CA LEU A 21 1.45 9.17 7.09
C LEU A 21 2.61 9.61 6.20
N SER A 22 3.77 9.86 6.82
CA SER A 22 5.01 10.04 6.07
C SER A 22 5.48 8.70 5.47
N PRO A 23 5.94 8.66 4.21
CA PRO A 23 6.53 7.47 3.57
C PRO A 23 7.68 6.83 4.36
N GLU A 24 8.40 7.63 5.14
CA GLU A 24 9.52 7.19 5.98
C GLU A 24 9.09 6.71 7.37
N SER A 25 7.79 6.76 7.66
CA SER A 25 7.26 6.34 8.95
C SER A 25 7.31 4.83 9.12
N LYS A 26 7.65 4.38 10.32
CA LYS A 26 7.57 2.96 10.71
C LYS A 26 6.15 2.39 10.55
N LEU A 27 5.13 3.23 10.61
CA LEU A 27 3.74 2.83 10.38
C LEU A 27 3.51 2.32 8.95
N VAL A 28 4.19 2.91 7.96
CA VAL A 28 4.11 2.46 6.56
C VAL A 28 4.68 1.05 6.42
N LEU A 29 5.80 0.76 7.10
CA LEU A 29 6.37 -0.59 7.14
C LEU A 29 5.42 -1.60 7.80
N ILE A 30 4.71 -1.20 8.85
CA ILE A 30 3.71 -2.05 9.51
C ILE A 30 2.52 -2.33 8.56
N ILE A 31 2.05 -1.33 7.82
CA ILE A 31 0.97 -1.50 6.84
C ILE A 31 1.42 -2.41 5.70
N ALA A 32 2.61 -2.17 5.13
CA ALA A 32 3.17 -3.04 4.09
C ALA A 32 3.32 -4.49 4.56
N TRP A 33 3.74 -4.69 5.82
CA TRP A 33 3.81 -6.02 6.43
C TRP A 33 2.42 -6.66 6.58
N LYS A 34 1.43 -5.89 7.05
CA LYS A 34 0.04 -6.35 7.15
C LYS A 34 -0.54 -6.74 5.79
N PHE A 35 -0.21 -5.99 4.74
CA PHE A 35 -0.67 -6.23 3.37
C PHE A 35 0.12 -7.35 2.69
N ARG A 36 1.14 -7.90 3.37
CA ARG A 36 2.06 -8.91 2.86
C ARG A 36 2.71 -8.49 1.55
N ALA A 37 3.01 -7.20 1.45
CA ALA A 37 3.58 -6.59 0.26
C ALA A 37 4.94 -7.21 -0.07
N LYS A 38 5.09 -7.68 -1.31
CA LYS A 38 6.34 -8.29 -1.78
C LYS A 38 7.40 -7.27 -2.15
N THR A 39 7.01 -6.09 -2.60
CA THR A 39 7.90 -5.04 -3.09
C THR A 39 7.62 -3.73 -2.36
N GLN A 40 8.67 -2.93 -2.12
CA GLN A 40 8.51 -1.58 -1.59
C GLN A 40 7.98 -0.61 -2.66
N CYS A 41 7.24 0.41 -2.25
CA CYS A 41 6.71 1.47 -3.13
C CYS A 41 5.70 0.99 -4.20
N GLU A 42 5.20 -0.24 -4.08
CA GLU A 42 4.10 -0.73 -4.91
C GLU A 42 3.28 -1.77 -4.12
N PHE A 43 2.00 -1.88 -4.46
CA PHE A 43 1.17 -2.99 -4.03
C PHE A 43 0.48 -3.60 -5.24
N THR A 44 0.33 -4.90 -5.25
CA THR A 44 -0.65 -5.54 -6.13
C THR A 44 -2.06 -5.27 -5.62
N ARG A 45 -3.04 -5.34 -6.53
CA ARG A 45 -4.44 -5.19 -6.18
C ARG A 45 -4.88 -6.18 -5.09
N ASP A 46 -4.36 -7.41 -5.16
CA ASP A 46 -4.63 -8.46 -4.18
C ASP A 46 -4.01 -8.14 -2.81
N GLU A 47 -2.75 -7.68 -2.76
CA GLU A 47 -2.10 -7.28 -1.49
C GLU A 47 -2.89 -6.16 -0.80
N PHE A 48 -3.33 -5.16 -1.57
CA PHE A 48 -4.11 -4.05 -1.04
C PHE A 48 -5.51 -4.50 -0.58
N MET A 49 -6.25 -5.24 -1.41
CA MET A 49 -7.60 -5.69 -1.09
C MET A 49 -7.63 -6.67 0.08
N ASN A 50 -6.72 -7.66 0.09
CA ASN A 50 -6.64 -8.63 1.18
C ASN A 50 -6.18 -7.94 2.47
N GLY A 51 -5.17 -7.06 2.39
CA GLY A 51 -4.67 -6.30 3.54
C GLY A 51 -5.74 -5.40 4.17
N MET A 52 -6.50 -4.68 3.36
CA MET A 52 -7.62 -3.85 3.84
C MET A 52 -8.76 -4.70 4.40
N THR A 53 -9.04 -5.86 3.81
CA THR A 53 -10.06 -6.80 4.30
C THR A 53 -9.66 -7.42 5.64
N GLU A 54 -8.37 -7.71 5.85
CA GLU A 54 -7.86 -8.21 7.14
C GLU A 54 -7.79 -7.13 8.23
N LEU A 55 -7.83 -5.84 7.86
CA LEU A 55 -7.84 -4.71 8.81
C LEU A 55 -9.24 -4.35 9.34
N GLY A 56 -10.30 -4.71 8.62
CA GLY A 56 -11.70 -4.49 9.00
C GLY A 56 -12.32 -5.66 9.75
#